data_AF-X1CSR4-F1
#
_entry.id   AF-X1CSR4-F1
#
_cell.length_a   1.000
_cell.length_b   1.000
_cell.length_c   1.000
_cell.angle_alpha   90.00
_cell.angle_beta   90.00
_cell.angle_gamma   90.00
#
_symmetry.space_group_name_H-M   'P 1'
#
loop_
_entity.id
_entity.type
_entity.pdbx_description
1 polymer ?
#
loop_
_entity_poly.entity_id
_entity_poly.type
_entity_poly.pdbx_seq_one_letter_code
_entity_poly.pdbx_strand_id
1 'polypeptide(L)'
;AFTAVPVLAFNVRSGDYVTVASGEVIDGDLYVAGETIIIDGTINGDLIAAGRTIMVNGTVNGNIISAGGTVDINGEVTHAVRIIGEILNISGTIGRDLLVAGNKVSIASTAEIGSDLLLGAGTARIDGLIKGDINSGVEHLTIASTASIQGKLTYISENEANIQSGAQIRGKITHKLPDVKERLITGTHRLPNVGGRLVTGIGIWGKIIGFLMTLMLGIVIVLLAPRRVKAVTESIRTRPWASLGWGAIILIFTPITAR
;
A
#
# COMPACT_ATOMS: atom_id res chain seq x y z
N ALA A 1 3.37 11.48 46.17
CA ALA A 1 3.39 10.30 45.27
C ALA A 1 2.98 10.78 43.88
N PHE A 2 3.90 10.77 42.91
CA PHE A 2 3.59 11.10 41.52
C PHE A 2 2.92 9.87 40.90
N THR A 3 1.63 9.95 40.58
CA THR A 3 0.96 8.93 39.77
C THR A 3 1.39 9.11 38.34
N ALA A 4 2.36 8.32 37.88
CA ALA A 4 2.67 8.20 36.46
C ALA A 4 1.45 7.61 35.77
N VAL A 5 0.71 8.44 35.03
CA VAL A 5 -0.28 7.94 34.07
C VAL A 5 0.52 7.38 32.90
N PRO A 6 0.36 6.10 32.53
CA PRO A 6 0.99 5.59 31.32
C PRO A 6 0.41 6.35 30.13
N VAL A 7 1.20 7.21 29.51
CA VAL A 7 0.88 7.78 28.20
C VAL A 7 1.07 6.63 27.21
N LEU A 8 -0.04 6.10 26.70
CA LEU A 8 0.01 5.14 25.61
C LEU A 8 0.38 5.94 24.34
N ALA A 9 1.56 5.68 23.79
CA ALA A 9 2.08 6.36 22.59
C ALA A 9 1.35 6.00 21.28
N PHE A 10 0.19 5.33 21.38
CA PHE A 10 -0.60 4.92 20.23
C PHE A 10 -2.11 4.98 20.55
N ASN A 11 -2.90 5.44 19.58
CA ASN A 11 -4.35 5.50 19.64
C ASN A 11 -4.94 4.43 18.70
N VAL A 12 -5.94 3.68 19.15
CA VAL A 12 -6.64 2.68 18.33
C VAL A 12 -8.11 3.04 18.23
N ARG A 13 -8.62 3.20 17.00
CA ARG A 13 -10.04 3.46 16.74
C ARG A 13 -10.64 2.40 15.81
N SER A 14 -11.86 1.97 16.12
CA SER A 14 -12.62 1.10 15.22
C SER A 14 -14.11 1.37 15.27
N GLY A 15 -14.78 1.15 14.14
CA GLY A 15 -16.21 1.37 13.95
C GLY A 15 -16.55 1.55 12.47
N ASP A 16 -17.83 1.61 12.14
CA ASP A 16 -18.26 1.81 10.74
C ASP A 16 -17.80 3.17 10.21
N TYR A 17 -17.88 4.20 11.05
CA TYR A 17 -17.42 5.56 10.77
C TYR A 17 -16.43 5.99 11.84
N VAL A 18 -15.20 6.31 11.44
CA VAL A 18 -14.18 6.86 12.34
C VAL A 18 -13.75 8.22 11.82
N THR A 19 -13.87 9.23 12.67
CA THR A 19 -13.44 10.60 12.35
C THR A 19 -12.40 11.07 13.37
N VAL A 20 -11.36 11.76 12.87
CA VAL A 20 -10.52 12.68 13.65
C VAL A 20 -10.91 14.08 13.21
N ALA A 21 -11.64 14.79 14.05
CA ALA A 21 -12.29 16.04 13.65
C ALA A 21 -11.28 17.18 13.44
N SER A 22 -11.66 18.20 12.69
CA SER A 22 -10.84 19.41 12.54
C SER A 22 -10.56 20.03 13.92
N GLY A 23 -9.29 20.38 14.18
CA GLY A 23 -8.82 20.88 15.47
C GLY A 23 -8.52 19.80 16.51
N GLU A 24 -8.91 18.55 16.27
CA GLU A 24 -8.46 17.41 17.09
C GLU A 24 -6.99 17.11 16.80
N VAL A 25 -6.21 16.88 17.86
CA VAL A 25 -4.80 16.50 17.75
C VAL A 25 -4.60 15.15 18.40
N ILE A 26 -4.09 14.20 17.62
CA ILE A 26 -3.63 12.90 18.09
C ILE A 26 -2.14 12.99 18.36
N ASP A 27 -1.76 12.95 19.63
CA ASP A 27 -0.35 12.99 20.04
C ASP A 27 0.24 11.58 20.03
N GLY A 28 0.84 11.21 18.88
CA GLY A 28 1.41 9.88 18.61
C GLY A 28 0.79 9.19 17.40
N ASP A 29 0.98 7.87 17.32
CA ASP A 29 0.55 7.05 16.19
C ASP A 29 -0.95 6.73 16.26
N LEU A 30 -1.64 6.74 15.12
CA LEU A 30 -3.04 6.36 15.00
C LEU A 30 -3.20 5.08 14.19
N TYR A 31 -3.80 4.06 14.80
CA TYR A 31 -4.22 2.83 14.16
C TYR A 31 -5.74 2.81 14.04
N VAL A 32 -6.26 2.77 12.82
CA VAL A 32 -7.70 2.87 12.58
C VAL A 32 -8.18 1.84 11.58
N ALA A 33 -9.31 1.21 11.91
CA ALA A 33 -10.01 0.32 10.99
C ALA A 33 -11.51 0.61 10.98
N GLY A 34 -12.10 0.79 9.81
CA GLY A 34 -13.52 1.11 9.69
C GLY A 34 -14.02 1.08 8.25
N GLU A 35 -15.33 1.24 8.04
CA GLU A 35 -15.86 1.33 6.67
C GLU A 35 -15.48 2.67 6.04
N THR A 36 -15.70 3.76 6.77
CA THR A 36 -15.34 5.12 6.38
C THR A 36 -14.44 5.75 7.44
N ILE A 37 -13.26 6.22 7.01
CA ILE A 37 -12.28 6.86 7.88
C ILE A 37 -12.04 8.29 7.35
N ILE A 38 -12.24 9.29 8.19
CA ILE A 38 -12.05 10.71 7.83
C ILE A 38 -11.08 11.34 8.84
N ILE A 39 -9.96 11.84 8.33
CA ILE A 39 -8.92 12.50 9.15
C ILE A 39 -8.88 13.97 8.74
N ASP A 40 -9.61 14.82 9.46
CA ASP A 40 -9.61 16.28 9.27
C ASP A 40 -8.68 17.00 10.27
N GLY A 41 -8.34 16.35 11.38
CA GLY A 41 -7.44 16.86 12.41
C GLY A 41 -5.96 16.61 12.15
N THR A 42 -5.13 16.79 13.18
CA THR A 42 -3.68 16.59 13.10
C THR A 42 -3.25 15.31 13.80
N ILE A 43 -2.35 14.55 13.19
CA ILE A 43 -1.71 13.36 13.79
C ILE A 43 -0.21 13.64 13.94
N ASN A 44 0.29 13.68 15.18
CA ASN A 44 1.70 13.89 15.51
C ASN A 44 2.52 12.59 15.50
N GLY A 45 2.23 11.71 14.56
CA GLY A 45 2.84 10.39 14.43
C GLY A 45 2.42 9.72 13.12
N ASP A 46 2.54 8.40 13.08
CA ASP A 46 2.18 7.61 11.91
C ASP A 46 0.67 7.30 11.87
N LEU A 47 0.10 7.26 10.68
CA LEU A 47 -1.28 6.79 10.44
C LEU A 47 -1.25 5.42 9.77
N ILE A 48 -1.84 4.43 10.44
CA ILE A 48 -2.09 3.10 9.88
C ILE A 48 -3.61 2.93 9.75
N ALA A 49 -4.11 2.90 8.52
CA ALA A 49 -5.55 2.92 8.24
C ALA A 49 -6.00 1.78 7.31
N ALA A 50 -7.09 1.10 7.67
CA ALA A 50 -7.71 0.10 6.81
C ALA A 50 -9.22 0.32 6.71
N GLY A 51 -9.76 0.51 5.50
CA GLY A 51 -11.19 0.74 5.34
C GLY A 51 -11.70 0.75 3.91
N ARG A 52 -13.02 0.86 3.71
CA ARG A 52 -13.59 0.94 2.36
C ARG A 52 -13.29 2.30 1.73
N THR A 53 -13.47 3.37 2.50
CA THR A 53 -13.17 4.74 2.12
C THR A 53 -12.26 5.37 3.18
N ILE A 54 -11.13 5.93 2.76
CA ILE A 54 -10.19 6.63 3.63
C ILE A 54 -9.94 8.01 3.06
N MET A 55 -10.21 9.05 3.84
CA MET A 55 -9.99 10.44 3.45
C MET A 55 -9.09 11.11 4.47
N VAL A 56 -7.94 11.62 4.02
CA VAL A 56 -6.98 12.32 4.85
C VAL A 56 -6.89 13.77 4.36
N ASN A 57 -7.62 14.65 5.05
CA ASN A 57 -7.69 16.08 4.75
C ASN A 57 -6.75 16.92 5.63
N GLY A 58 -6.54 16.48 6.87
CA GLY A 58 -5.66 17.13 7.83
C GLY A 58 -4.19 16.71 7.68
N THR A 59 -3.38 17.12 8.64
CA THR A 59 -1.92 16.91 8.61
C THR A 59 -1.51 15.62 9.32
N VAL A 60 -0.62 14.85 8.70
CA VAL A 60 0.05 13.71 9.32
C VAL A 60 1.55 14.01 9.39
N ASN A 61 2.07 14.19 10.60
CA ASN A 61 3.47 14.52 10.85
C ASN A 61 4.42 13.31 10.80
N GLY A 62 3.89 12.12 10.57
CA GLY A 62 4.64 10.90 10.32
C GLY A 62 4.36 10.33 8.93
N ASN A 63 4.36 9.01 8.84
CA ASN A 63 4.08 8.23 7.65
C ASN A 63 2.59 7.88 7.55
N ILE A 64 2.11 7.64 6.33
CA ILE A 64 0.83 6.97 6.12
C ILE A 64 1.07 5.57 5.58
N ILE A 65 0.42 4.59 6.18
CA ILE A 65 0.27 3.25 5.64
C ILE A 65 -1.22 2.96 5.58
N SER A 66 -1.79 2.84 4.38
CA SER A 66 -3.22 2.56 4.27
C SER A 66 -3.62 1.58 3.19
N ALA A 67 -4.68 0.84 3.45
CA ALA A 67 -5.29 -0.05 2.47
C ALA A 67 -6.81 0.19 2.43
N GLY A 68 -7.36 0.45 1.25
CA GLY A 68 -8.80 0.61 1.12
C GLY A 68 -9.35 0.53 -0.28
N GLY A 69 -10.67 0.61 -0.43
CA GLY A 69 -11.30 0.66 -1.75
C GLY A 69 -10.99 1.99 -2.44
N THR A 70 -11.34 3.09 -1.77
CA THR A 70 -10.98 4.45 -2.18
C THR A 70 -10.11 5.11 -1.10
N VAL A 71 -8.99 5.70 -1.50
CA VAL A 71 -8.11 6.47 -0.60
C VAL A 71 -7.81 7.83 -1.22
N ASP A 72 -8.18 8.88 -0.50
CA ASP A 72 -7.94 10.28 -0.87
C ASP A 72 -6.95 10.90 0.12
N ILE A 73 -5.79 11.34 -0.38
CA ILE A 73 -4.77 12.06 0.40
C ILE A 73 -4.77 13.52 -0.06
N ASN A 74 -5.50 14.37 0.67
CA ASN A 74 -5.70 15.78 0.37
C ASN A 74 -4.84 16.69 1.24
N GLY A 75 -4.55 16.27 2.47
CA GLY A 75 -3.74 17.01 3.42
C GLY A 75 -2.23 16.84 3.24
N GLU A 76 -1.49 17.40 4.18
CA GLU A 76 -0.02 17.31 4.21
C GLU A 76 0.45 16.08 4.97
N VAL A 77 1.40 15.35 4.38
CA VAL A 77 2.13 14.26 5.02
C VAL A 77 3.60 14.61 5.03
N THR A 78 4.20 14.78 6.21
CA THR A 78 5.58 15.28 6.30
C THR A 78 6.62 14.21 5.93
N HIS A 79 6.28 12.92 6.05
CA HIS A 79 7.15 11.81 5.69
C HIS A 79 6.65 11.06 4.44
N ALA A 80 6.68 9.73 4.46
CA ALA A 80 6.40 8.88 3.32
C ALA A 80 4.97 8.31 3.38
N VAL A 81 4.41 8.02 2.21
CA VAL A 81 3.07 7.46 2.07
C VAL A 81 3.17 6.11 1.37
N ARG A 82 2.52 5.08 1.93
CA ARG A 82 2.42 3.73 1.37
C ARG A 82 0.96 3.32 1.33
N ILE A 83 0.36 3.33 0.15
CA ILE A 83 -1.08 3.13 0.00
C ILE A 83 -1.43 2.12 -1.07
N ILE A 84 -2.46 1.33 -0.80
CA ILE A 84 -3.01 0.34 -1.72
C ILE A 84 -4.52 0.52 -1.80
N GLY A 85 -5.08 0.44 -3.01
CA GLY A 85 -6.53 0.44 -3.17
C GLY A 85 -7.03 0.30 -4.58
N GLU A 86 -8.34 0.45 -4.78
CA GLU A 86 -8.93 0.41 -6.13
C GLU A 86 -8.79 1.78 -6.81
N ILE A 87 -9.17 2.84 -6.11
CA ILE A 87 -9.11 4.22 -6.58
C ILE A 87 -8.30 5.05 -5.58
N LEU A 88 -7.22 5.66 -6.06
CA LEU A 88 -6.29 6.42 -5.24
C LEU A 88 -6.14 7.83 -5.81
N ASN A 89 -6.52 8.84 -5.05
CA ASN A 89 -6.37 10.23 -5.43
C ASN A 89 -5.44 10.95 -4.44
N ILE A 90 -4.38 11.54 -4.97
CA ILE A 90 -3.40 12.28 -4.17
C ILE A 90 -3.43 13.71 -4.68
N SER A 91 -3.83 14.64 -3.82
CA SER A 91 -3.89 16.07 -4.12
C SER A 91 -3.07 16.92 -3.15
N GLY A 92 -2.68 16.35 -2.01
CA GLY A 92 -1.86 17.00 -0.99
C GLY A 92 -0.35 16.88 -1.20
N THR A 93 0.40 17.37 -0.21
CA THR A 93 1.88 17.35 -0.21
C THR A 93 2.40 16.15 0.57
N ILE A 94 3.37 15.45 0.00
CA ILE A 94 4.08 14.32 0.62
C ILE A 94 5.55 14.69 0.69
N GLY A 95 6.08 14.87 1.90
CA GLY A 95 7.42 15.40 2.12
C GLY A 95 8.55 14.47 1.65
N ARG A 96 8.29 13.17 1.51
CA ARG A 96 9.26 12.15 1.07
C ARG A 96 8.73 11.31 -0.09
N ASP A 97 8.82 9.99 0.03
CA ASP A 97 8.50 9.04 -1.02
C ASP A 97 7.01 8.69 -1.02
N LEU A 98 6.46 8.45 -2.20
CA LEU A 98 5.13 7.89 -2.39
C LEU A 98 5.22 6.50 -3.01
N LEU A 99 4.73 5.50 -2.27
CA LEU A 99 4.51 4.14 -2.73
C LEU A 99 3.01 3.91 -2.90
N VAL A 100 2.57 3.70 -4.14
CA VAL A 100 1.14 3.65 -4.46
C VAL A 100 0.84 2.47 -5.38
N ALA A 101 -0.17 1.67 -5.04
CA ALA A 101 -0.61 0.56 -5.88
C ALA A 101 -2.13 0.45 -5.97
N GLY A 102 -2.70 0.57 -7.17
CA GLY A 102 -4.15 0.42 -7.33
C GLY A 102 -4.66 0.30 -8.76
N ASN A 103 -5.96 0.11 -8.96
CA ASN A 103 -6.50 0.01 -10.33
C ASN A 103 -6.38 1.37 -11.04
N LYS A 104 -6.84 2.43 -10.38
CA LYS A 104 -6.76 3.82 -10.85
C LYS A 104 -6.02 4.68 -9.86
N VAL A 105 -4.93 5.32 -10.32
CA VAL A 105 -4.14 6.25 -9.53
C VAL A 105 -4.12 7.62 -10.20
N SER A 106 -4.44 8.67 -9.44
CA SER A 106 -4.41 10.06 -9.89
C SER A 106 -3.57 10.90 -8.94
N ILE A 107 -2.49 11.50 -9.45
CA ILE A 107 -1.68 12.49 -8.73
C ILE A 107 -2.05 13.87 -9.29
N ALA A 108 -2.87 14.63 -8.55
CA ALA A 108 -3.43 15.90 -9.02
C ALA A 108 -2.37 16.98 -9.21
N SER A 109 -2.70 18.05 -9.93
CA SER A 109 -1.80 19.17 -10.23
C SER A 109 -1.36 19.95 -8.98
N THR A 110 -2.13 19.87 -7.90
CA THR A 110 -1.82 20.46 -6.59
C THR A 110 -0.88 19.58 -5.76
N ALA A 111 -0.71 18.32 -6.12
CA ALA A 111 0.10 17.40 -5.35
C ALA A 111 1.60 17.67 -5.55
N GLU A 112 2.36 17.53 -4.46
CA GLU A 112 3.82 17.63 -4.46
C GLU A 112 4.41 16.41 -3.76
N ILE A 113 5.23 15.65 -4.50
CA ILE A 113 6.01 14.53 -3.96
C ILE A 113 7.45 14.99 -3.78
N GLY A 114 7.90 15.02 -2.52
CA GLY A 114 9.18 15.58 -2.12
C GLY A 114 10.40 14.77 -2.54
N SER A 115 10.21 13.49 -2.87
CA SER A 115 11.25 12.54 -3.25
C SER A 115 10.74 11.62 -4.38
N ASP A 116 10.95 10.30 -4.28
CA ASP A 116 10.68 9.33 -5.33
C ASP A 116 9.21 8.85 -5.33
N LEU A 117 8.73 8.50 -6.52
CA LEU A 117 7.41 7.89 -6.73
C LEU A 117 7.60 6.46 -7.26
N LEU A 118 7.11 5.47 -6.51
CA LEU A 118 7.00 4.09 -6.95
C LEU A 118 5.53 3.72 -7.09
N LEU A 119 5.10 3.47 -8.34
CA LEU A 119 3.70 3.39 -8.72
C LEU A 119 3.38 2.07 -9.44
N GLY A 120 2.33 1.36 -9.00
CA GLY A 120 1.77 0.22 -9.71
C GLY A 120 0.29 0.45 -10.02
N ALA A 121 -0.12 0.47 -11.28
CA ALA A 121 -1.54 0.67 -11.58
C ALA A 121 -2.04 0.09 -12.90
N GLY A 122 -3.35 -0.16 -13.00
CA GLY A 122 -3.97 -0.35 -14.32
C GLY A 122 -3.84 0.95 -15.12
N THR A 123 -4.45 2.01 -14.60
CA THR A 123 -4.37 3.36 -15.16
C THR A 123 -3.75 4.33 -14.17
N ALA A 124 -2.74 5.09 -14.61
CA ALA A 124 -2.13 6.15 -13.83
C ALA A 124 -2.17 7.48 -14.59
N ARG A 125 -2.57 8.54 -13.89
CA ARG A 125 -2.50 9.92 -14.38
C ARG A 125 -1.69 10.76 -13.39
N ILE A 126 -0.71 11.48 -13.91
CA ILE A 126 0.19 12.33 -13.13
C ILE A 126 0.11 13.76 -13.66
N ASP A 127 -0.33 14.68 -12.81
CA ASP A 127 -0.49 16.10 -13.09
C ASP A 127 0.39 16.99 -12.20
N GLY A 128 0.80 16.48 -11.03
CA GLY A 128 1.52 17.23 -9.99
C GLY A 128 3.04 17.30 -10.15
N LEU A 129 3.69 17.79 -9.10
CA LEU A 129 5.15 17.92 -8.99
C LEU A 129 5.76 16.67 -8.34
N ILE A 130 6.80 16.12 -8.95
CA ILE A 130 7.62 15.04 -8.41
C ILE A 130 9.07 15.48 -8.42
N LYS A 131 9.65 15.66 -7.23
CA LYS A 131 11.04 16.12 -7.08
C LYS A 131 12.07 15.02 -7.36
N GLY A 132 11.71 13.75 -7.18
CA GLY A 132 12.59 12.61 -7.40
C GLY A 132 12.30 11.83 -8.68
N ASP A 133 12.71 10.58 -8.67
CA ASP A 133 12.55 9.63 -9.76
C ASP A 133 11.16 8.97 -9.72
N ILE A 134 10.61 8.69 -10.91
CA ILE A 134 9.40 7.87 -11.07
C ILE A 134 9.81 6.48 -11.55
N ASN A 135 9.39 5.47 -10.81
CA ASN A 135 9.45 4.08 -11.21
C ASN A 135 8.03 3.52 -11.24
N SER A 136 7.51 3.18 -12.42
CA SER A 136 6.13 2.73 -12.54
C SER A 136 5.96 1.42 -13.31
N GLY A 137 5.03 0.58 -12.88
CA GLY A 137 4.50 -0.55 -13.65
C GLY A 137 3.03 -0.31 -13.92
N VAL A 138 2.67 -0.05 -15.18
CA VAL A 138 1.28 0.33 -15.52
C VAL A 138 0.79 -0.21 -16.85
N GLU A 139 -0.53 -0.36 -17.01
CA GLU A 139 -1.12 -0.63 -18.34
C GLU A 139 -1.24 0.66 -19.15
N HIS A 140 -1.73 1.75 -18.54
CA HIS A 140 -1.87 3.06 -19.18
C HIS A 140 -1.27 4.16 -18.30
N LEU A 141 -0.25 4.85 -18.83
CA LEU A 141 0.35 6.02 -18.18
C LEU A 141 -0.04 7.29 -18.92
N THR A 142 -0.54 8.29 -18.20
CA THR A 142 -0.69 9.66 -18.71
C THR A 142 0.13 10.62 -17.86
N ILE A 143 1.02 11.37 -18.50
CA ILE A 143 1.72 12.51 -17.91
C ILE A 143 1.05 13.77 -18.46
N ALA A 144 0.37 14.52 -17.59
CA ALA A 144 -0.42 15.67 -18.00
C ALA A 144 0.45 16.90 -18.31
N SER A 145 -0.15 17.88 -18.99
CA SER A 145 0.53 19.12 -19.38
C SER A 145 1.04 19.96 -18.21
N THR A 146 0.49 19.78 -17.01
CA THR A 146 0.91 20.48 -15.78
C THR A 146 2.00 19.73 -15.01
N ALA A 147 2.29 18.49 -15.37
CA ALA A 147 3.20 17.64 -14.62
C ALA A 147 4.64 18.19 -14.69
N SER A 148 5.31 18.21 -13.53
CA SER A 148 6.72 18.58 -13.43
C SER A 148 7.49 17.47 -12.71
N ILE A 149 8.38 16.80 -13.43
CA ILE A 149 9.18 15.67 -12.95
C ILE A 149 10.64 16.08 -13.00
N GLN A 150 11.23 16.28 -11.82
CA GLN A 150 12.62 16.73 -11.73
C GLN A 150 13.62 15.58 -11.90
N GLY A 151 13.24 14.35 -11.56
CA GLY A 151 14.05 13.15 -11.76
C GLY A 151 13.80 12.44 -13.09
N LYS A 152 14.20 11.16 -13.14
CA LYS A 152 14.02 10.28 -14.30
C LYS A 152 12.63 9.63 -14.28
N LEU A 153 12.11 9.31 -15.45
CA LEU A 153 10.87 8.54 -15.60
C LEU A 153 11.23 7.15 -16.14
N THR A 154 11.07 6.12 -15.33
CA THR A 154 11.18 4.71 -15.76
C THR A 154 9.82 4.05 -15.65
N TYR A 155 9.26 3.59 -16.78
CA TYR A 155 7.98 2.90 -16.79
C TYR A 155 8.05 1.57 -17.52
N ILE A 156 7.38 0.57 -16.93
CA ILE A 156 7.18 -0.76 -17.49
C ILE A 156 5.72 -0.83 -17.95
N SER A 157 5.50 -0.97 -19.26
CA SER A 157 4.17 -1.03 -19.84
C SER A 157 4.21 -1.66 -21.23
N GLU A 158 3.14 -2.33 -21.64
CA GLU A 158 2.95 -2.73 -23.04
C GLU A 158 2.58 -1.53 -23.93
N ASN A 159 1.94 -0.50 -23.35
CA ASN A 159 1.52 0.69 -24.07
C ASN A 159 2.53 1.83 -23.90
N GLU A 160 2.65 2.70 -24.91
CA GLU A 160 3.40 3.94 -24.77
C GLU A 160 2.69 4.92 -23.81
N ALA A 161 3.47 5.65 -23.04
CA ALA A 161 2.93 6.67 -22.14
C ALA A 161 2.39 7.86 -22.94
N ASN A 162 1.19 8.32 -22.61
CA ASN A 162 0.63 9.55 -23.17
C ASN A 162 1.21 10.76 -22.43
N ILE A 163 2.25 11.37 -23.00
CA ILE A 163 2.88 12.58 -22.45
C ILE A 163 2.31 13.80 -23.16
N GLN A 164 1.52 14.59 -22.44
CA GLN A 164 0.85 15.77 -22.99
C GLN A 164 1.81 16.94 -23.21
N SER A 165 1.53 17.75 -24.23
CA SER A 165 2.30 18.98 -24.49
C SER A 165 2.21 19.91 -23.29
N GLY A 166 3.37 20.30 -22.73
CA GLY A 166 3.49 21.10 -21.51
C GLY A 166 4.14 20.35 -20.34
N ALA A 167 4.10 19.02 -20.34
CA ALA A 167 4.75 18.20 -19.32
C ALA A 167 6.26 18.47 -19.30
N GLN A 168 6.80 18.72 -18.11
CA GLN A 168 8.23 18.95 -17.90
C GLN A 168 8.86 17.72 -17.26
N ILE A 169 9.76 17.05 -17.99
CA ILE A 169 10.54 15.92 -17.47
C ILE A 169 12.01 16.26 -17.64
N ARG A 170 12.69 16.56 -16.54
CA ARG A 170 14.12 16.96 -16.56
C ARG A 170 15.05 15.78 -16.78
N GLY A 171 14.72 14.62 -16.20
CA GLY A 171 15.53 13.41 -16.32
C GLY A 171 15.24 12.60 -17.58
N LYS A 172 15.97 11.49 -17.72
CA LYS A 172 15.79 10.56 -18.84
C LYS A 172 14.47 9.80 -18.73
N ILE A 173 13.77 9.65 -19.86
CA ILE A 173 12.61 8.77 -19.99
C ILE A 173 13.09 7.39 -20.46
N THR A 174 12.72 6.33 -19.75
CA THR A 174 13.06 4.94 -20.07
C THR A 174 11.80 4.09 -20.06
N HIS A 175 11.41 3.61 -21.23
CA HIS A 175 10.33 2.64 -21.41
C HIS A 175 10.91 1.23 -21.45
N LYS A 176 10.33 0.31 -20.69
CA LYS A 176 10.64 -1.13 -20.73
C LYS A 176 9.38 -1.92 -21.03
N LEU A 177 9.51 -2.91 -21.92
CA LEU A 177 8.46 -3.90 -22.12
C LEU A 177 8.51 -4.94 -20.99
N PRO A 178 7.37 -5.50 -20.56
CA PRO A 178 7.35 -6.66 -19.68
C PRO A 178 8.12 -7.83 -20.32
N ASP A 179 8.96 -8.53 -19.56
CA ASP A 179 9.80 -9.61 -20.10
C ASP A 179 8.93 -10.84 -20.42
N VAL A 180 8.70 -11.13 -21.70
CA VAL A 180 7.73 -12.12 -22.23
C VAL A 180 8.24 -13.58 -22.11
N LYS A 181 9.24 -13.87 -21.26
CA LYS A 181 9.91 -15.18 -21.23
C LYS A 181 9.07 -16.35 -20.67
N GLU A 182 7.85 -16.13 -20.17
CA GLU A 182 6.95 -17.22 -19.74
C GLU A 182 5.81 -17.54 -20.72
N ARG A 183 5.73 -16.90 -21.90
CA ARG A 183 4.69 -17.26 -22.91
C ARG A 183 4.94 -18.58 -23.66
N LEU A 184 6.00 -19.33 -23.33
CA LEU A 184 6.33 -20.62 -23.98
C LEU A 184 6.23 -21.85 -23.07
N ILE A 185 5.67 -21.76 -21.87
CA ILE A 185 5.39 -22.94 -21.02
C ILE A 185 3.89 -23.03 -20.74
N THR A 186 3.08 -23.25 -21.78
CA THR A 186 1.70 -23.75 -21.57
C THR A 186 1.34 -24.71 -22.68
N GLY A 187 2.08 -25.81 -22.74
CA GLY A 187 1.60 -27.06 -23.29
C GLY A 187 1.44 -28.07 -22.15
N THR A 188 0.38 -27.95 -21.35
CA THR A 188 -0.33 -29.04 -20.64
C THR A 188 -1.36 -28.47 -19.67
N HIS A 189 -2.57 -29.01 -19.74
CA HIS A 189 -3.74 -28.66 -18.93
C HIS A 189 -3.52 -28.83 -17.42
N ARG A 190 -3.99 -27.88 -16.58
CA ARG A 190 -5.01 -28.08 -15.51
C ARG A 190 -5.11 -26.88 -14.54
N LEU A 191 -6.36 -26.45 -14.35
CA LEU A 191 -6.99 -25.61 -13.31
C LEU A 191 -6.65 -24.10 -13.22
N PRO A 192 -7.70 -23.23 -13.11
CA PRO A 192 -7.53 -21.78 -13.04
C PRO A 192 -7.12 -21.34 -11.63
N ASN A 193 -5.83 -21.05 -11.44
CA ASN A 193 -5.34 -20.38 -10.24
C ASN A 193 -5.75 -18.89 -10.27
N VAL A 194 -6.82 -18.56 -9.55
CA VAL A 194 -7.32 -17.18 -9.36
C VAL A 194 -6.40 -16.34 -8.45
N GLY A 195 -5.34 -16.93 -7.86
CA GLY A 195 -4.41 -16.23 -6.97
C GLY A 195 -3.07 -15.79 -7.60
N GLY A 196 -2.76 -16.20 -8.82
CA GLY A 196 -1.41 -16.03 -9.41
C GLY A 196 -1.27 -14.93 -10.45
N ARG A 197 -2.36 -14.30 -10.89
CA ARG A 197 -2.36 -13.43 -12.09
C ARG A 197 -1.95 -11.97 -11.87
N LEU A 198 -1.70 -11.53 -10.63
CA LEU A 198 -1.49 -10.11 -10.33
C LEU A 198 -0.05 -9.70 -9.97
N VAL A 199 0.90 -10.65 -9.80
CA VAL A 199 2.21 -10.31 -9.18
C VAL A 199 3.44 -10.79 -9.97
N THR A 200 3.31 -11.67 -10.96
CA THR A 200 4.47 -12.39 -11.56
C THR A 200 5.07 -11.78 -12.84
N GLY A 201 4.83 -10.51 -13.15
CA GLY A 201 5.26 -9.90 -14.42
C GLY A 201 6.38 -8.85 -14.37
N ILE A 202 6.98 -8.56 -13.21
CA ILE A 202 7.87 -7.41 -13.03
C ILE A 202 9.20 -7.94 -12.47
N GLY A 203 10.35 -7.53 -13.03
CA GLY A 203 11.70 -8.06 -12.71
C GLY A 203 12.13 -7.92 -11.23
N ILE A 204 13.41 -7.62 -10.94
CA ILE A 204 13.88 -7.48 -9.55
C ILE A 204 13.02 -6.48 -8.74
N TRP A 205 12.54 -5.40 -9.37
CA TRP A 205 11.63 -4.42 -8.78
C TRP A 205 10.22 -4.95 -8.51
N GLY A 206 9.75 -5.89 -9.31
CA GLY A 206 8.50 -6.61 -9.08
C GLY A 206 8.56 -7.55 -7.91
N LYS A 207 9.70 -8.22 -7.73
CA LYS A 207 9.95 -9.05 -6.55
C LYS A 207 9.99 -8.22 -5.27
N ILE A 208 10.53 -7.00 -5.32
CA ILE A 208 10.52 -6.08 -4.18
C ILE A 208 9.10 -5.60 -3.88
N ILE A 209 8.34 -5.15 -4.89
CA ILE A 209 6.93 -4.76 -4.71
C ILE A 209 6.12 -5.95 -4.18
N GLY A 210 6.23 -7.13 -4.80
CA GLY A 210 5.55 -8.34 -4.37
C GLY A 210 5.92 -8.76 -2.94
N PHE A 211 7.19 -8.64 -2.56
CA PHE A 211 7.64 -8.87 -1.19
C PHE A 211 7.05 -7.85 -0.19
N LEU A 212 7.02 -6.56 -0.56
CA LEU A 212 6.40 -5.52 0.28
C LEU A 212 4.89 -5.73 0.40
N MET A 213 4.22 -6.22 -0.64
CA MET A 213 2.79 -6.57 -0.62
C MET A 213 2.51 -7.79 0.25
N THR A 214 3.34 -8.85 0.20
CA THR A 214 3.17 -10.01 1.09
C THR A 214 3.50 -9.69 2.54
N LEU A 215 4.49 -8.82 2.77
CA LEU A 215 4.81 -8.31 4.10
C LEU A 215 3.66 -7.47 4.66
N MET A 216 3.12 -6.55 3.86
CA MET A 216 1.94 -5.75 4.21
C MET A 216 0.72 -6.64 4.50
N LEU A 217 0.45 -7.64 3.66
CA LEU A 217 -0.61 -8.62 3.89
C LEU A 217 -0.41 -9.38 5.21
N GLY A 218 0.83 -9.79 5.51
CA GLY A 218 1.18 -10.42 6.78
C GLY A 218 0.88 -9.52 7.99
N ILE A 219 1.26 -8.24 7.91
CA ILE A 219 0.98 -7.25 8.96
C ILE A 219 -0.52 -7.01 9.12
N VAL A 220 -1.25 -6.86 8.01
CA VAL A 220 -2.72 -6.68 8.00
C VAL A 220 -3.41 -7.88 8.65
N ILE A 221 -3.01 -9.12 8.34
CA ILE A 221 -3.56 -10.34 8.98
C ILE A 221 -3.29 -10.35 10.49
N VAL A 222 -2.07 -9.99 10.90
CA VAL A 222 -1.69 -9.94 12.32
C VAL A 222 -2.52 -8.90 13.07
N LEU A 223 -2.78 -7.74 12.46
CA LEU A 223 -3.55 -6.64 13.05
C LEU A 223 -5.07 -6.87 13.04
N LEU A 224 -5.62 -7.57 12.04
CA LEU A 224 -7.06 -7.89 11.97
C LEU A 224 -7.48 -9.02 12.93
N ALA A 225 -6.55 -9.84 13.40
CA ALA A 225 -6.87 -11.02 14.22
C ALA A 225 -6.17 -11.08 15.61
N PRO A 226 -6.13 -10.00 16.42
CA PRO A 226 -5.44 -10.00 17.72
C PRO A 226 -6.04 -11.03 18.70
N ARG A 227 -7.32 -11.38 18.53
CA ARG A 227 -8.00 -12.41 19.34
C ARG A 227 -7.60 -13.85 18.97
N ARG A 228 -7.23 -14.13 17.73
CA ARG A 228 -6.75 -15.48 17.33
C ARG A 228 -5.26 -15.67 17.62
N VAL A 229 -4.46 -14.60 17.58
CA VAL A 229 -3.05 -14.65 17.99
C VAL A 229 -2.92 -14.95 19.48
N LYS A 230 -3.73 -14.32 20.36
CA LYS A 230 -3.76 -14.65 21.79
C LYS A 230 -4.20 -16.11 22.07
N ALA A 231 -5.17 -16.63 21.32
CA ALA A 231 -5.64 -18.01 21.47
C ALA A 231 -4.57 -19.06 21.09
N VAL A 232 -3.70 -18.74 20.13
CA VAL A 232 -2.56 -19.59 19.75
C VAL A 232 -1.46 -19.52 20.80
N THR A 233 -1.14 -18.33 21.33
CA THR A 233 -0.13 -18.17 22.38
C THR A 233 -0.54 -18.80 23.72
N GLU A 234 -1.83 -18.76 24.08
CA GLU A 234 -2.34 -19.46 25.29
C GLU A 234 -2.42 -20.98 25.10
N SER A 235 -2.72 -21.47 23.89
CA SER A 235 -2.74 -22.91 23.59
C SER A 235 -1.33 -23.54 23.64
N ILE A 236 -0.30 -22.79 23.24
CA ILE A 236 1.11 -23.24 23.33
C ILE A 236 1.57 -23.38 24.79
N ARG A 237 1.10 -22.48 25.68
CA ARG A 237 1.53 -22.49 27.09
C ARG A 237 0.81 -23.53 27.95
N THR A 238 -0.40 -23.94 27.56
CA THR A 238 -1.24 -24.84 28.37
C THR A 238 -1.26 -26.28 27.85
N ARG A 239 -1.06 -26.55 26.55
CA ARG A 239 -1.09 -27.91 25.97
C ARG A 239 -0.11 -28.09 24.80
N PRO A 240 1.23 -28.00 25.02
CA PRO A 240 2.22 -28.14 23.94
C PRO A 240 2.15 -29.50 23.23
N TRP A 241 1.74 -30.55 23.93
CA TRP A 241 1.67 -31.91 23.38
C TRP A 241 0.46 -32.15 22.47
N ALA A 242 -0.65 -31.42 22.65
CA ALA A 242 -1.85 -31.59 21.82
C ALA A 242 -1.66 -31.00 20.41
N SER A 243 -0.92 -29.90 20.29
CA SER A 243 -0.58 -29.25 19.01
C SER A 243 0.51 -30.00 18.23
N LEU A 244 1.46 -30.64 18.92
CA LEU A 244 2.42 -31.57 18.31
C LEU A 244 1.74 -32.82 17.74
N GLY A 245 0.74 -33.36 18.44
CA GLY A 245 -0.01 -34.55 18.01
C GLY A 245 -0.76 -34.36 16.69
N TRP A 246 -1.48 -33.25 16.53
CA TRP A 246 -2.19 -32.95 15.27
C TRP A 246 -1.24 -32.71 14.09
N GLY A 247 -0.10 -32.06 14.32
CA GLY A 247 0.94 -31.89 13.30
C GLY A 247 1.56 -33.22 12.84
N ALA A 248 1.83 -34.13 13.77
CA ALA A 248 2.36 -35.46 13.47
C ALA A 248 1.35 -36.35 12.72
N ILE A 249 0.06 -36.29 13.10
CA ILE A 249 -1.01 -37.01 12.39
C ILE A 249 -1.10 -36.54 10.94
N ILE A 250 -1.08 -35.22 10.69
CA ILE A 250 -1.10 -34.68 9.33
C ILE A 250 0.13 -35.15 8.55
N LEU A 251 1.35 -35.07 9.12
CA LEU A 251 2.57 -35.52 8.43
C LEU A 251 2.55 -37.00 8.05
N ILE A 252 1.94 -37.85 8.87
CA ILE A 252 1.90 -39.30 8.64
C ILE A 252 0.78 -39.68 7.65
N PHE A 253 -0.36 -39.01 7.68
CA PHE A 253 -1.52 -39.39 6.87
C PHE A 253 -1.62 -38.64 5.52
N THR A 254 -1.01 -37.46 5.38
CA THR A 254 -1.00 -36.71 4.10
C THR A 254 -0.35 -37.48 2.93
N PRO A 255 0.72 -38.29 3.11
CA PRO A 255 1.27 -39.10 2.03
C PRO A 255 0.36 -40.26 1.59
N ILE A 256 -0.58 -40.67 2.44
CA ILE A 256 -1.45 -41.83 2.20
C ILE A 256 -2.64 -41.46 1.31
N THR A 257 -3.05 -40.18 1.33
CA THR A 257 -4.13 -39.66 0.47
C THR A 257 -3.65 -39.13 -0.88
N ALA A 258 -2.34 -39.16 -1.15
CA ALA A 258 -1.73 -38.60 -2.36
C ALA A 258 -1.40 -39.65 -3.45
N ARG A 259 -2.03 -40.84 -3.40
CA ARG A 259 -1.93 -41.87 -4.46
C ARG A 259 -3.24 -42.00 -5.24
#